data_AF-A0A8C5GK39-F1
#
_entry.id   AF-A0A8C5GK39-F1
#
_cell.length_a   1.000
_cell.length_b   1.000
_cell.length_c   1.000
_cell.angle_alpha   90.00
_cell.angle_beta   90.00
_cell.angle_gamma   90.00
#
_symmetry.space_group_name_H-M   'P 1'
#
loop_
_entity.id
_entity.type
_entity.pdbx_description
1 polymer ?
#
loop_
_entity_poly.entity_id
_entity_poly.type
_entity_poly.pdbx_seq_one_letter_code
_entity_poly.pdbx_strand_id
1 'polypeptide(L)'
;MPKLQEDKSKCSVVGCSNPHASLHRFPASEPFRSAWLSFIFHGNVPTPVGKVIFVCAQHFKDDCFCNLRQYKEGFAERLCLIEGSIPSIFGDDEQSTLVSCK
;
A
#
# COMPACT_ATOMS: atom_id res chain seq x y z
N MET A 1 4.17 14.88 20.08
CA MET A 1 3.76 13.62 19.42
C MET A 1 5.02 12.88 19.00
N PRO A 2 5.20 11.59 19.31
CA PRO A 2 6.47 10.93 19.04
C PRO A 2 6.65 10.79 17.52
N LYS A 3 7.76 11.36 17.04
CA LYS A 3 8.25 11.25 15.67
C LYS A 3 8.54 9.78 15.37
N LEU A 4 7.56 9.05 14.83
CA LEU A 4 7.80 7.72 14.28
C LEU A 4 8.54 7.88 12.96
N GLN A 5 9.85 7.83 13.16
CA GLN A 5 10.95 7.66 12.24
C GLN A 5 10.53 7.23 10.84
N GLU A 6 10.97 8.04 9.89
CA GLU A 6 11.17 7.74 8.48
C GLU A 6 12.26 6.67 8.35
N ASP A 7 12.01 5.49 8.95
CA ASP A 7 12.79 4.30 8.67
C ASP A 7 12.58 3.99 7.19
N LYS A 8 13.68 3.85 6.44
CA LYS A 8 13.72 3.59 4.99
C LYS A 8 13.20 2.18 4.66
N SER A 9 12.05 1.84 5.20
CA SER A 9 11.30 0.64 4.88
C SER A 9 10.98 0.68 3.40
N LYS A 10 11.50 -0.29 2.65
CA LYS A 10 11.27 -0.35 1.20
C LYS A 10 9.91 -0.99 0.94
N CYS A 11 9.25 -0.57 -0.15
CA CYS A 11 8.10 -1.30 -0.64
C CYS A 11 8.54 -2.74 -0.99
N SER A 12 7.76 -3.71 -0.55
CA SER A 12 8.04 -5.13 -0.80
C SER A 12 7.46 -5.62 -2.12
N VAL A 13 6.67 -4.80 -2.81
CA VAL A 13 6.13 -5.11 -4.14
C VAL A 13 7.28 -5.23 -5.13
N VAL A 14 7.31 -6.32 -5.88
CA VAL A 14 8.32 -6.58 -6.90
C VAL A 14 8.30 -5.46 -7.95
N GLY A 15 9.46 -4.85 -8.20
CA GLY A 15 9.62 -3.76 -9.17
C GLY A 15 9.41 -2.35 -8.62
N CYS A 16 8.93 -2.19 -7.38
CA CYS A 16 8.78 -0.87 -6.76
C CYS A 16 10.13 -0.34 -6.26
N SER A 17 10.67 0.68 -6.93
CA SER A 17 11.99 1.28 -6.60
C SER A 17 11.89 2.67 -5.96
N ASN A 18 10.69 3.21 -5.80
CA ASN A 18 10.48 4.60 -5.45
C ASN A 18 10.50 4.83 -3.91
N PRO A 19 11.16 5.91 -3.44
CA PRO A 19 11.09 6.32 -2.04
C PRO A 19 9.71 6.94 -1.77
N HIS A 20 8.78 6.14 -1.28
CA HIS A 20 7.40 6.61 -1.07
C HIS A 20 7.16 7.14 0.33
N ALA A 21 6.44 8.26 0.42
CA ALA A 21 6.12 8.96 1.66
C ALA A 21 5.17 8.21 2.60
N SER A 22 4.34 7.30 2.07
CA SER A 22 3.37 6.53 2.86
C SER A 22 3.52 5.03 2.62
N LEU A 23 3.95 4.33 3.65
CA LEU A 23 4.11 2.88 3.68
C LEU A 23 3.10 2.29 4.66
N HIS A 24 2.41 1.27 4.19
CA HIS A 24 1.38 0.57 4.94
C HIS A 24 1.87 -0.80 5.34
N ARG A 25 1.76 -1.08 6.64
CA ARG A 25 2.05 -2.41 7.19
C ARG A 25 0.89 -3.34 6.89
N PHE A 26 1.22 -4.61 6.74
CA PHE A 26 0.27 -5.70 6.71
C PHE A 26 -0.86 -5.57 7.74
N PRO A 27 -2.12 -5.74 7.33
CA PRO A 27 -3.21 -5.93 8.28
C PRO A 27 -2.97 -7.23 9.06
N ALA A 28 -3.34 -7.23 10.35
CA ALA A 28 -3.22 -8.41 11.21
C ALA A 28 -4.24 -9.51 10.87
N SER A 29 -5.26 -9.17 10.08
CA SER A 29 -6.33 -10.06 9.67
C SER A 29 -5.90 -10.99 8.53
N GLU A 30 -5.97 -12.30 8.80
CA GLU A 30 -5.56 -13.39 7.90
C GLU A 30 -6.14 -13.38 6.48
N PRO A 31 -7.43 -13.05 6.21
CA PRO A 31 -7.94 -13.07 4.84
C PRO A 31 -7.28 -12.00 3.97
N PHE A 32 -7.04 -10.81 4.53
CA PHE A 32 -6.38 -9.72 3.82
C PHE A 32 -4.87 -9.97 3.71
N ARG A 33 -4.27 -10.63 4.71
CA ARG A 33 -2.88 -11.09 4.68
C ARG A 33 -2.60 -11.93 3.43
N SER A 34 -3.40 -12.95 3.18
CA SER A 34 -3.20 -13.84 2.03
C SER A 34 -3.39 -13.11 0.68
N ALA A 35 -4.37 -12.20 0.59
CA ALA A 35 -4.59 -11.40 -0.61
C ALA A 35 -3.40 -10.48 -0.91
N TRP A 36 -2.85 -9.81 0.10
CA TRP A 36 -1.65 -8.98 -0.05
C TRP A 36 -0.43 -9.80 -0.47
N LEU A 37 -0.23 -10.99 0.10
CA LEU A 37 0.89 -11.86 -0.27
C LEU A 37 0.77 -12.35 -1.72
N SER A 38 -0.42 -12.80 -2.10
CA SER A 38 -0.71 -13.19 -3.48
C SER A 38 -0.44 -12.05 -4.45
N PHE A 39 -0.81 -10.82 -4.07
CA PHE A 39 -0.51 -9.63 -4.85
C PHE A 39 1.01 -9.40 -4.94
N ILE A 40 1.68 -9.19 -3.81
CA ILE A 40 3.11 -8.82 -3.76
C ILE A 40 4.01 -9.82 -4.49
N PHE A 41 3.71 -11.11 -4.36
CA PHE A 41 4.51 -12.19 -4.93
C PHE A 41 3.93 -12.78 -6.22
N HIS A 42 2.92 -12.15 -6.82
CA HIS A 42 2.25 -12.66 -8.03
C HIS A 42 1.80 -14.13 -7.89
N GLY A 43 1.24 -14.48 -6.73
CA GLY A 43 0.81 -15.83 -6.37
C GLY A 43 1.93 -16.78 -5.91
N ASN A 44 3.21 -16.43 -6.09
CA ASN A 44 4.35 -17.24 -5.66
C ASN A 44 4.83 -16.84 -4.26
N VAL A 45 3.95 -16.98 -3.27
CA VAL A 45 4.22 -16.58 -1.89
C VAL A 45 5.34 -17.45 -1.29
N PRO A 46 6.51 -16.88 -0.92
CA PRO A 46 7.58 -17.65 -0.30
C PRO A 46 7.19 -18.07 1.12
N THR A 47 7.52 -19.31 1.47
CA THR A 47 7.39 -19.83 2.85
C THR A 47 8.80 -20.05 3.40
N PRO A 48 9.23 -19.35 4.47
CA PRO A 48 8.46 -18.49 5.36
C PRO A 48 8.26 -17.07 4.81
N VAL A 49 7.06 -16.53 5.03
CA VAL A 49 6.73 -15.13 4.74
C VAL A 49 7.48 -14.23 5.73
N GLY A 50 8.19 -13.21 5.22
CA GLY A 50 8.88 -12.22 6.04
C GLY A 50 7.96 -11.62 7.11
N LYS A 51 8.47 -11.45 8.34
CA LYS A 51 7.67 -10.95 9.47
C LYS A 51 7.16 -9.52 9.29
N VAL A 52 7.84 -8.72 8.47
CA VAL A 52 7.50 -7.32 8.24
C VAL A 52 7.54 -7.05 6.74
N ILE A 53 6.35 -6.83 6.16
CA ILE A 53 6.15 -6.50 4.76
C ILE A 53 5.45 -5.15 4.71
N PHE A 54 5.97 -4.24 3.89
CA PHE A 54 5.42 -2.90 3.70
C PHE A 54 5.05 -2.70 2.24
N VAL A 55 3.91 -2.07 2.01
CA VAL A 55 3.43 -1.71 0.67
C VAL A 55 3.20 -0.20 0.63
N CYS A 56 3.69 0.48 -0.40
CA CYS A 56 3.45 1.92 -0.53
C CYS A 56 2.00 2.21 -0.95
N ALA A 57 1.56 3.42 -0.64
CA ALA A 57 0.21 3.90 -0.98
C ALA A 57 -0.10 3.83 -2.50
N GLN A 58 0.88 3.91 -3.39
CA GLN A 58 0.63 3.87 -4.84
C GLN A 58 0.07 2.54 -5.35
N HIS A 59 0.27 1.45 -4.60
CA HIS A 59 -0.31 0.16 -4.97
C HIS A 59 -1.80 0.04 -4.60
N PHE A 60 -2.36 1.05 -3.95
CA PHE A 60 -3.76 1.14 -3.58
C PHE A 60 -4.45 2.22 -4.40
N LYS A 61 -5.73 1.99 -4.68
CA LYS A 61 -6.58 2.99 -5.32
C LYS A 61 -6.93 4.10 -4.33
N ASP A 62 -7.24 5.28 -4.86
CA ASP A 62 -7.67 6.45 -4.10
C ASP A 62 -8.88 6.15 -3.17
N ASP A 63 -9.77 5.24 -3.57
CA ASP A 63 -10.95 4.80 -2.80
C ASP A 63 -10.60 3.97 -1.55
N CYS A 64 -9.39 3.44 -1.48
CA CYS A 64 -8.90 2.64 -0.35
C CYS A 64 -8.44 3.51 0.81
N PHE A 65 -8.43 4.84 0.67
CA PHE A 65 -7.92 5.76 1.68
C PHE A 65 -9.05 6.53 2.37
N CYS A 66 -9.09 6.48 3.69
CA CYS A 66 -10.10 7.20 4.48
C CYS A 66 -9.80 8.71 4.62
N ASN A 67 -8.54 9.10 4.42
CA ASN A 67 -8.07 10.48 4.61
C ASN A 67 -7.48 11.10 3.34
N LEU A 68 -7.79 10.57 2.15
CA LEU A 68 -7.24 11.05 0.87
C LEU A 68 -7.38 12.56 0.70
N ARG A 69 -8.55 13.11 1.00
CA ARG A 69 -8.82 14.56 0.91
C ARG A 69 -7.92 15.35 1.85
N GLN A 70 -7.83 14.93 3.12
CA GLN A 70 -6.99 15.58 4.13
C GLN A 70 -5.50 15.54 3.73
N TYR A 71 -5.04 14.44 3.14
CA TYR A 71 -3.67 14.32 2.63
C TYR A 71 -3.42 15.26 1.45
N LYS A 72 -4.32 15.28 0.46
CA LYS A 72 -4.21 16.18 -0.72
C LYS A 72 -4.24 17.66 -0.36
N GLU A 73 -4.98 18.01 0.70
CA GLU A 73 -5.09 19.38 1.21
C GLU A 73 -3.97 19.74 2.21
N GLY A 74 -3.03 18.82 2.51
CA GLY A 74 -1.91 19.07 3.42
C GLY A 74 -2.28 19.04 4.91
N PHE A 75 -3.50 18.64 5.27
CA PHE A 75 -3.93 18.42 6.65
C PHE A 75 -3.45 17.09 7.24
N ALA A 76 -3.00 16.16 6.39
CA ALA A 76 -2.40 14.89 6.82
C ALA A 76 -1.05 14.67 6.14
N GLU A 77 -0.05 14.28 6.92
CA GLU A 77 1.31 14.00 6.41
C GLU A 77 1.41 12.61 5.75
N ARG A 78 0.44 11.72 6.00
CA ARG A 78 0.43 10.34 5.49
C ARG A 78 -0.97 9.90 5.10
N LEU A 79 -1.06 9.03 4.11
CA LEU A 79 -2.31 8.35 3.77
C LEU A 79 -2.63 7.27 4.82
N CYS A 80 -3.92 7.04 5.05
CA CYS A 80 -4.46 6.04 5.95
C CYS A 80 -5.37 5.12 5.15
N LEU A 81 -5.05 3.82 5.12
CA LEU A 81 -5.86 2.82 4.45
C LEU A 81 -7.10 2.48 5.29
N ILE A 82 -8.19 2.21 4.58
CA ILE A 82 -9.38 1.61 5.17
C ILE A 82 -9.03 0.16 5.54
N GLU A 83 -9.58 -0.29 6.67
CA GLU A 83 -9.41 -1.67 7.09
C GLU A 83 -10.01 -2.61 6.03
N GLY A 84 -9.22 -3.59 5.59
CA GLY A 84 -9.62 -4.53 4.55
C GLY A 84 -9.31 -4.10 3.11
N SER A 85 -8.69 -2.94 2.89
CA SER A 85 -8.17 -2.59 1.58
C SER A 85 -7.06 -3.55 1.13
N ILE A 86 -7.07 -3.89 -0.16
CA ILE A 86 -6.11 -4.82 -0.79
C ILE A 86 -5.41 -4.07 -1.93
N PRO A 87 -4.07 -4.17 -2.05
CA PRO A 87 -3.35 -3.55 -3.15
C PRO A 87 -3.81 -4.17 -4.48
N SER A 88 -3.99 -3.32 -5.49
CA SER A 88 -4.52 -3.71 -6.80
C SER A 88 -3.69 -3.21 -7.99
N ILE A 89 -2.72 -2.32 -7.75
CA ILE A 89 -1.95 -1.63 -8.80
C ILE A 89 -0.51 -2.15 -8.83
N PHE A 90 -0.09 -2.78 -9.93
CA PHE A 90 1.28 -3.27 -10.13
C PHE A 90 2.10 -2.28 -10.96
N GLY A 91 3.31 -1.96 -10.52
CA GLY A 91 4.23 -1.06 -11.21
C GLY A 91 3.97 0.44 -10.96
N ASP A 92 4.91 1.28 -11.37
CA ASP A 92 4.82 2.75 -11.40
C ASP A 92 3.92 3.24 -12.55
N ASP A 93 2.85 2.50 -12.85
CA ASP A 93 1.99 2.83 -13.99
C ASP A 93 1.06 3.98 -13.59
N GLU A 94 1.53 5.20 -13.89
CA GLU A 94 0.85 6.49 -13.77
C GLU A 94 -0.47 6.57 -14.59
N GLN A 95 -1.03 5.47 -15.09
CA GLN A 95 -2.18 5.51 -16.00
C GLN A 95 -3.39 4.74 -15.45
N SER A 96 -4.08 5.34 -14.49
CA SER A 96 -5.50 5.04 -14.28
C SER A 96 -6.33 6.31 -14.22
N THR A 97 -6.15 7.21 -15.19
CA THR A 97 -7.25 8.06 -15.63
C THR A 97 -8.25 7.18 -16.39
N LEU A 98 -9.48 7.12 -15.88
CA LEU A 98 -10.70 6.68 -16.57
C LEU A 98 -10.89 5.16 -16.71
N VAL A 99 -11.38 4.52 -15.65
CA VAL A 99 -12.48 3.57 -15.82
C VAL A 99 -13.68 4.08 -15.04
N SER A 100 -14.46 4.91 -15.74
CA SER A 100 -15.84 5.21 -15.39
C SER A 100 -16.61 3.90 -15.45
N CYS A 101 -17.01 3.35 -14.30
CA CYS A 101 -18.06 2.34 -14.30
C CYS A 101 -19.39 3.06 -14.55
N LYS A 102 -20.01 2.75 -15.70
CA LYS A 102 -21.42 3.04 -15.98
C LYS A 102 -22.34 2.34 -14.99
#